data_AF-A0A1B8ZD50-F1
#
_entry.id   AF-A0A1B8ZD50-F1
#
_cell.length_a   1.000
_cell.length_b   1.000
_cell.length_c   1.000
_cell.angle_alpha   90.00
_cell.angle_beta   90.00
_cell.angle_gamma   90.00
#
_symmetry.space_group_name_H-M   'P 1'
#
loop_
_entity.id
_entity.type
_entity.pdbx_description
1 polymer ?
#
loop_
_entity_poly.entity_id
_entity_poly.type
_entity_poly.pdbx_seq_one_letter_code
_entity_poly.pdbx_strand_id
1 'polypeptide(L)'
;MKLNFNKVFLFLMVFCSMLMYAQKNTSNFDGVYKSKGAAFVINKNKTFLVIAYGTLIKGTWTVEKDILHLKPKNPDAKFYVYARKNPDIKKGMRMSFMGDGVGSNILVGEFPDKMQPLFNDDANCMDYPNVHIFKEKLPAITLLEEQNYENGRGVDIPKLMYNFPTGEYNDFIVQYMKDSLYYNDFIFKITKQGLSEMNEGSEKPLKKSSQKELSDEKELNFLNQSFDMAFDADYKLVNNAYNMNDDMTEKIDLASYKYDKQRNVYVNPAVPVKGLNYKSDDFHYNDVLMKFDKITGTSQAQVAVKKLSKPLFVANCNN
;
A
#
# COMPACT_ATOMS: atom_id res chain seq x y z
N MET A 1 -43.86 -40.10 -21.54
CA MET A 1 -43.78 -39.34 -20.27
C MET A 1 -44.52 -38.02 -20.46
N LYS A 2 -45.77 -37.90 -19.99
CA LYS A 2 -46.57 -36.67 -20.17
C LYS A 2 -46.12 -35.65 -19.12
N LEU A 3 -45.38 -34.62 -19.54
CA LEU A 3 -45.11 -33.48 -18.65
C LEU A 3 -46.42 -32.80 -18.29
N ASN A 4 -46.70 -32.72 -17.00
CA ASN A 4 -47.89 -32.05 -16.49
C ASN A 4 -47.64 -30.53 -16.56
N PHE A 5 -48.07 -29.91 -17.67
CA PHE A 5 -47.84 -28.50 -18.01
C PHE A 5 -48.19 -27.54 -16.86
N ASN A 6 -49.22 -27.86 -16.07
CA ASN A 6 -49.63 -27.04 -14.92
C ASN A 6 -48.58 -27.01 -13.80
N LYS A 7 -47.82 -28.09 -13.59
CA LYS A 7 -46.74 -28.13 -12.59
C LYS A 7 -45.50 -27.34 -13.04
N VAL A 8 -45.20 -27.37 -14.33
CA VAL A 8 -44.09 -26.60 -14.92
C VAL A 8 -44.39 -25.10 -14.86
N PHE A 9 -45.63 -24.71 -15.17
CA PHE A 9 -46.06 -23.32 -15.15
C PHE A 9 -46.03 -22.71 -13.73
N LEU A 10 -46.42 -23.50 -12.71
CA LEU A 10 -46.34 -23.08 -11.30
C LEU A 10 -44.89 -22.86 -10.85
N PHE A 11 -43.97 -23.76 -11.22
CA PHE A 11 -42.54 -23.60 -10.94
C PHE A 11 -41.96 -22.36 -11.63
N LEU A 12 -42.38 -22.08 -12.88
CA LEU A 12 -41.94 -20.90 -13.62
C LEU A 12 -42.41 -19.62 -12.95
N MET A 13 -43.65 -19.55 -12.47
CA MET A 13 -44.18 -18.37 -11.77
C MET A 13 -43.48 -18.10 -10.43
N VAL A 14 -43.17 -19.14 -9.66
CA VAL A 14 -42.39 -19.00 -8.41
C VAL A 14 -40.95 -18.58 -8.69
N PHE A 15 -40.35 -19.08 -9.78
CA PHE A 15 -39.00 -18.67 -10.19
C PHE A 15 -38.98 -17.22 -10.68
N CYS A 16 -39.98 -16.79 -11.46
CA CYS A 16 -40.14 -15.41 -11.92
C CYS A 16 -40.39 -14.43 -10.76
N SER A 17 -41.16 -14.81 -9.74
CA SER A 17 -41.40 -13.95 -8.57
C SER A 17 -40.15 -13.79 -7.71
N MET A 18 -39.32 -14.84 -7.57
CA MET A 18 -38.01 -14.73 -6.92
C MET A 18 -37.04 -13.84 -7.70
N LEU A 19 -37.03 -13.91 -9.04
CA LEU A 19 -36.22 -13.02 -9.89
C LEU A 19 -36.69 -11.56 -9.78
N MET A 20 -38.00 -11.31 -9.72
CA MET A 20 -38.54 -9.96 -9.52
C MET A 20 -38.23 -9.41 -8.12
N TYR A 21 -38.26 -10.24 -7.07
CA TYR A 21 -37.87 -9.83 -5.72
C TYR A 21 -36.37 -9.52 -5.64
N ALA A 22 -35.53 -10.27 -6.35
CA ALA A 22 -34.09 -10.00 -6.46
C ALA A 22 -33.80 -8.69 -7.22
N GLN A 23 -34.55 -8.38 -8.28
CA GLN A 23 -34.44 -7.11 -9.02
C GLN A 23 -34.97 -5.91 -8.22
N LYS A 24 -35.95 -6.11 -7.34
CA LYS A 24 -36.52 -5.02 -6.52
C LYS A 24 -35.60 -4.61 -5.36
N ASN A 25 -34.67 -5.48 -4.95
CA ASN A 25 -33.69 -5.22 -3.89
C ASN A 25 -32.32 -4.76 -4.39
N THR A 26 -32.10 -4.60 -5.69
CA THR A 26 -30.89 -3.93 -6.20
C THR A 26 -31.08 -2.43 -6.14
N SER A 27 -30.90 -1.84 -4.96
CA SER A 27 -30.68 -0.40 -4.81
C SER A 27 -29.50 0.01 -5.70
N ASN A 28 -29.75 0.76 -6.78
CA ASN A 28 -28.76 1.15 -7.80
C ASN A 28 -27.88 2.33 -7.32
N PHE A 29 -27.20 2.12 -6.18
CA PHE A 29 -26.27 3.09 -5.58
C PHE A 29 -24.82 2.89 -6.06
N ASP A 30 -24.53 1.85 -6.84
CA ASP A 30 -23.24 1.73 -7.51
C ASP A 30 -23.07 2.88 -8.52
N GLY A 31 -21.87 3.43 -8.64
CA GLY A 31 -21.57 4.55 -9.52
C GLY A 31 -20.67 5.59 -8.87
N VAL A 32 -20.59 6.75 -9.51
CA VAL A 32 -19.64 7.81 -9.13
C VAL A 32 -20.37 8.94 -8.41
N TYR A 33 -19.87 9.36 -7.26
CA TYR A 33 -20.41 10.45 -6.45
C TYR A 33 -19.32 11.47 -6.17
N LYS A 34 -19.62 12.77 -6.29
CA LYS A 34 -18.66 13.84 -5.99
C LYS A 34 -19.09 14.55 -4.71
N SER A 35 -18.14 14.75 -3.79
CA SER A 35 -18.33 15.51 -2.55
C SER A 35 -17.05 16.26 -2.21
N LYS A 36 -17.12 17.57 -1.98
CA LYS A 36 -16.03 18.37 -1.38
C LYS A 36 -14.62 18.14 -1.96
N GLY A 37 -14.50 18.02 -3.28
CA GLY A 37 -13.21 17.79 -3.96
C GLY A 37 -12.73 16.33 -3.95
N ALA A 38 -13.55 15.40 -3.45
CA ALA A 38 -13.37 13.97 -3.54
C ALA A 38 -14.37 13.34 -4.53
N ALA A 39 -13.96 12.24 -5.13
CA ALA A 39 -14.78 11.37 -5.96
C ALA A 39 -14.84 9.97 -5.35
N PHE A 40 -16.05 9.48 -5.08
CA PHE A 40 -16.34 8.13 -4.61
C PHE A 40 -16.82 7.29 -5.78
N VAL A 41 -16.06 6.26 -6.15
CA VAL A 41 -16.39 5.28 -7.18
C VAL A 41 -16.85 4.01 -6.48
N ILE A 42 -18.14 3.71 -6.51
CA ILE A 42 -18.73 2.53 -5.88
C ILE A 42 -18.96 1.46 -6.96
N ASN A 43 -18.20 0.37 -6.92
CA ASN A 43 -18.24 -0.67 -7.94
C ASN A 43 -19.23 -1.78 -7.58
N LYS A 44 -19.84 -2.41 -8.59
CA LYS A 44 -20.76 -3.56 -8.41
C LYS A 44 -20.09 -4.77 -7.76
N ASN A 45 -18.78 -4.93 -7.90
CA ASN A 45 -17.98 -6.04 -7.38
C ASN A 45 -17.61 -5.90 -5.88
N LYS A 46 -18.37 -5.12 -5.09
CA LYS A 46 -18.13 -4.90 -3.64
C LYS A 46 -16.85 -4.14 -3.29
N THR A 47 -16.26 -3.43 -4.26
CA THR A 47 -15.11 -2.54 -4.04
C THR A 47 -15.47 -1.08 -4.21
N PHE A 48 -14.65 -0.19 -3.64
CA PHE A 48 -14.74 1.24 -3.92
C PHE A 48 -13.37 1.88 -4.08
N LEU A 49 -13.35 3.05 -4.73
CA LEU A 49 -12.23 3.97 -4.74
C LEU A 49 -12.68 5.36 -4.26
N VAL A 50 -11.85 6.04 -3.49
CA VAL A 50 -11.94 7.48 -3.23
C VAL A 50 -10.73 8.16 -3.82
N ILE A 51 -10.97 9.16 -4.65
CA ILE A 51 -9.93 9.96 -5.30
C ILE A 51 -10.10 11.39 -4.81
N ALA A 52 -9.10 11.94 -4.12
CA ALA A 52 -9.14 13.30 -3.56
C ALA A 52 -7.73 13.88 -3.45
N TYR A 53 -7.46 15.05 -4.05
CA TYR A 53 -6.20 15.81 -3.90
C TYR A 53 -4.93 14.96 -3.68
N GLY A 54 -4.54 14.15 -4.68
CA GLY A 54 -3.34 13.31 -4.61
C GLY A 54 -3.43 12.07 -3.70
N THR A 55 -4.61 11.79 -3.15
CA THR A 55 -4.90 10.63 -2.31
C THR A 55 -5.80 9.66 -3.06
N LEU A 56 -5.43 8.38 -3.00
CA LEU A 56 -6.22 7.26 -3.49
C LEU A 56 -6.52 6.33 -2.32
N ILE A 57 -7.80 6.10 -2.03
CA ILE A 57 -8.26 5.16 -1.00
C ILE A 57 -9.01 4.04 -1.69
N LYS A 58 -8.61 2.81 -1.42
CA LYS A 58 -9.28 1.61 -1.91
C LYS A 58 -9.88 0.85 -0.74
N GLY A 59 -10.97 0.12 -0.99
CA GLY A 59 -11.53 -0.76 0.03
C GLY A 59 -12.70 -1.57 -0.48
N THR A 60 -13.46 -2.13 0.47
CA THR A 60 -14.67 -2.90 0.19
C THR A 60 -15.89 -2.23 0.77
N TRP A 61 -17.08 -2.61 0.30
CA TRP A 61 -18.31 -2.07 0.84
C TRP A 61 -19.34 -3.13 1.20
N THR A 62 -20.10 -2.84 2.25
CA THR A 62 -21.24 -3.63 2.73
C THR A 62 -22.47 -2.73 2.87
N VAL A 63 -23.65 -3.35 2.85
CA VAL A 63 -24.92 -2.63 3.08
C VAL A 63 -25.64 -3.30 4.22
N GLU A 64 -25.98 -2.52 5.23
CA GLU A 64 -26.81 -2.93 6.35
C GLU A 64 -28.08 -2.08 6.34
N LYS A 65 -29.22 -2.70 5.99
CA LYS A 65 -30.49 -1.99 5.73
C LYS A 65 -30.34 -0.94 4.64
N ASP A 66 -30.42 0.35 4.98
CA ASP A 66 -30.26 1.50 4.11
C ASP A 66 -28.92 2.23 4.32
N ILE A 67 -27.98 1.61 5.04
CA ILE A 67 -26.65 2.17 5.33
C ILE A 67 -25.59 1.46 4.50
N LEU A 68 -24.85 2.22 3.72
CA LEU A 68 -23.67 1.80 2.98
C LEU A 68 -22.43 2.10 3.81
N HIS A 69 -21.68 1.05 4.14
CA HIS A 69 -20.38 1.13 4.80
C HIS A 69 -19.30 0.93 3.74
N LEU A 70 -18.44 1.93 3.56
CA LEU A 70 -17.21 1.79 2.77
C LEU A 70 -16.07 1.59 3.75
N LYS A 71 -15.51 0.38 3.80
CA LYS A 71 -14.40 0.00 4.67
C LYS A 71 -13.07 0.12 3.93
N PRO A 72 -12.24 1.13 4.24
CA PRO A 72 -10.93 1.30 3.61
C PRO A 72 -10.02 0.10 3.88
N LYS A 73 -9.17 -0.21 2.91
CA LYS A 73 -8.05 -1.12 3.09
C LYS A 73 -6.91 -0.34 3.73
N ASN A 74 -6.91 -0.31 5.06
CA ASN A 74 -5.80 0.25 5.83
C ASN A 74 -4.58 -0.68 5.75
N PRO A 75 -3.35 -0.14 5.87
CA PRO A 75 -2.16 -0.97 6.01
C PRO A 75 -2.29 -1.90 7.23
N ASP A 76 -1.94 -3.17 7.07
CA ASP A 76 -1.95 -4.17 8.14
C ASP A 76 -0.73 -4.08 9.07
N ALA A 77 0.30 -3.36 8.66
CA ALA A 77 1.50 -3.10 9.45
C ALA A 77 2.08 -1.70 9.14
N LYS A 78 2.83 -1.17 10.10
CA LYS A 78 3.60 0.08 9.94
C LYS A 78 4.83 -0.06 9.06
N PHE A 79 5.39 -1.26 9.00
CA PHE A 79 6.64 -1.53 8.30
C PHE A 79 6.47 -2.76 7.43
N TYR A 80 6.77 -2.60 6.15
CA TYR A 80 7.00 -3.72 5.23
C TYR A 80 8.48 -3.82 4.94
N VAL A 81 9.03 -5.03 5.05
CA VAL A 81 10.44 -5.28 4.74
C VAL A 81 10.53 -6.14 3.49
N TYR A 82 11.28 -5.65 2.51
CA TYR A 82 11.62 -6.38 1.30
C TYR A 82 13.12 -6.68 1.33
N ALA A 83 13.50 -7.87 0.88
CA ALA A 83 14.85 -8.36 1.03
C ALA A 83 15.35 -9.05 -0.24
N ARG A 84 16.66 -8.99 -0.45
CA ARG A 84 17.34 -9.80 -1.46
C ARG A 84 18.72 -10.23 -0.98
N LYS A 85 19.25 -11.24 -1.65
CA LYS A 85 20.66 -11.63 -1.54
C LYS A 85 21.44 -10.82 -2.56
N ASN A 86 22.31 -9.94 -2.10
CA ASN A 86 23.19 -9.14 -2.93
C ASN A 86 24.61 -9.73 -2.86
N PRO A 87 25.09 -10.38 -3.93
CA PRO A 87 26.42 -10.99 -3.97
C PRO A 87 27.58 -9.99 -3.82
N ASP A 88 27.35 -8.69 -4.07
CA ASP A 88 28.39 -7.66 -3.95
C ASP A 88 28.64 -7.24 -2.49
N ILE A 89 27.66 -7.46 -1.60
CA ILE A 89 27.80 -7.20 -0.16
C ILE A 89 28.47 -8.42 0.49
N LYS A 90 29.81 -8.38 0.60
CA LYS A 90 30.61 -9.49 1.14
C LYS A 90 30.55 -9.62 2.66
N LYS A 91 30.35 -8.52 3.37
CA LYS A 91 30.25 -8.46 4.84
C LYS A 91 29.16 -7.46 5.23
N GLY A 92 28.41 -7.80 6.27
CA GLY A 92 27.38 -6.92 6.82
C GLY A 92 26.08 -6.97 6.04
N MET A 93 25.35 -5.86 6.03
CA MET A 93 24.10 -5.71 5.29
C MET A 93 23.83 -4.26 4.94
N ARG A 94 23.00 -4.04 3.92
CA ARG A 94 22.52 -2.71 3.50
C ARG A 94 21.02 -2.62 3.75
N MET A 95 20.56 -1.47 4.25
CA MET A 95 19.13 -1.19 4.41
C MET A 95 18.81 0.17 3.83
N SER A 96 17.77 0.26 3.01
CA SER A 96 17.15 1.52 2.60
C SER A 96 15.86 1.74 3.38
N PHE A 97 15.61 2.97 3.80
CA PHE A 97 14.38 3.37 4.50
C PHE A 97 13.57 4.32 3.63
N MET A 98 12.33 3.96 3.36
CA MET A 98 11.49 4.61 2.36
C MET A 98 10.06 4.79 2.88
N GLY A 99 9.37 5.78 2.31
CA GLY A 99 8.01 6.15 2.69
C GLY A 99 7.94 7.56 3.25
N ASP A 100 6.82 8.22 2.98
CA ASP A 100 6.52 9.52 3.56
C ASP A 100 6.47 9.44 5.08
N GLY A 101 7.06 10.44 5.77
CA GLY A 101 7.02 10.52 7.23
C GLY A 101 8.02 9.63 7.96
N VAL A 102 8.93 8.98 7.23
CA VAL A 102 10.13 8.39 7.83
C VAL A 102 10.88 9.49 8.61
N GLY A 103 11.21 9.25 9.88
CA GLY A 103 11.80 10.26 10.76
C GLY A 103 12.43 9.73 12.04
N SER A 104 12.71 10.64 12.98
CA SER A 104 13.42 10.36 14.23
C SER A 104 12.63 9.50 15.23
N ASN A 105 11.32 9.40 15.08
CA ASN A 105 10.44 8.58 15.91
C ASN A 105 10.54 7.06 15.60
N ILE A 106 11.21 6.67 14.53
CA ILE A 106 11.45 5.28 14.16
C ILE A 106 12.72 4.77 14.84
N LEU A 107 12.63 3.61 15.49
CA LEU A 107 13.79 2.87 15.96
C LEU A 107 14.03 1.62 15.13
N VAL A 108 15.30 1.30 14.93
CA VAL A 108 15.75 0.12 14.20
C VAL A 108 16.98 -0.50 14.86
N GLY A 109 17.08 -1.83 14.83
CA GLY A 109 18.28 -2.53 15.31
C GLY A 109 18.01 -3.96 15.73
N GLU A 110 18.82 -4.45 16.66
CA GLU A 110 18.65 -5.77 17.28
C GLU A 110 18.11 -5.58 18.72
N PHE A 111 16.90 -6.08 18.97
CA PHE A 111 16.27 -6.06 20.28
C PHE A 111 16.94 -7.05 21.25
N PRO A 112 17.08 -6.71 22.56
CA PRO A 112 16.62 -5.49 23.22
C PRO A 112 17.63 -4.34 23.30
N ASP A 113 18.91 -4.60 23.06
CA ASP A 113 20.00 -3.72 23.53
C ASP A 113 20.71 -2.90 22.44
N LYS A 114 20.40 -3.14 21.16
CA LYS A 114 21.04 -2.44 20.03
C LYS A 114 20.03 -1.70 19.16
N MET A 115 18.97 -1.17 19.78
CA MET A 115 18.00 -0.31 19.09
C MET A 115 18.58 1.10 18.94
N GLN A 116 18.45 1.69 17.76
CA GLN A 116 18.95 3.02 17.44
C GLN A 116 17.83 3.86 16.83
N PRO A 117 17.75 5.16 17.14
CA PRO A 117 16.93 6.08 16.37
C PRO A 117 17.38 6.06 14.91
N LEU A 118 16.41 6.16 14.00
CA LEU A 118 16.72 6.20 12.57
C LEU A 118 17.43 7.50 12.22
N PHE A 119 16.88 8.63 12.69
CA PHE A 119 17.46 9.97 12.55
C PHE A 119 17.71 10.61 13.91
N ASN A 120 18.58 11.61 13.95
CA ASN A 120 18.66 12.53 15.10
C ASN A 120 17.35 13.31 15.28
N ASP A 121 17.15 13.82 16.50
CA ASP A 121 16.06 14.74 16.80
C ASP A 121 16.07 15.94 15.85
N ASP A 122 14.87 16.43 15.52
CA ASP A 122 14.60 17.58 14.64
C ASP A 122 15.14 17.48 13.20
N ALA A 123 15.52 16.28 12.74
CA ALA A 123 15.92 16.05 11.35
C ALA A 123 14.77 16.40 10.38
N ASN A 124 14.93 17.49 9.62
CA ASN A 124 13.95 17.95 8.62
C ASN A 124 14.53 18.07 7.19
N CYS A 125 15.83 17.78 7.03
CA CYS A 125 16.55 17.79 5.75
C CYS A 125 17.16 16.41 5.52
N MET A 126 16.44 15.52 4.85
CA MET A 126 16.89 14.15 4.61
C MET A 126 17.31 14.02 3.15
N ASP A 127 18.54 13.57 2.92
CA ASP A 127 19.00 13.20 1.58
C ASP A 127 18.32 11.91 1.15
N TYR A 128 17.81 11.88 -0.07
CA TYR A 128 17.28 10.66 -0.68
C TYR A 128 18.33 10.04 -1.61
N PRO A 129 18.54 8.71 -1.59
CA PRO A 129 17.86 7.71 -0.75
C PRO A 129 18.50 7.54 0.65
N ASN A 130 17.67 7.20 1.65
CA ASN A 130 18.12 6.93 3.02
C ASN A 130 18.70 5.52 3.16
N VAL A 131 19.96 5.34 2.77
CA VAL A 131 20.64 4.04 2.74
C VAL A 131 21.72 3.93 3.80
N HIS A 132 21.59 2.95 4.69
CA HIS A 132 22.58 2.63 5.71
C HIS A 132 23.32 1.32 5.39
N ILE A 133 24.63 1.29 5.64
CA ILE A 133 25.46 0.09 5.52
C ILE A 133 25.91 -0.34 6.92
N PHE A 134 25.37 -1.46 7.39
CA PHE A 134 25.79 -2.09 8.63
C PHE A 134 27.05 -2.91 8.40
N LYS A 135 28.05 -2.72 9.27
CA LYS A 135 29.31 -3.49 9.22
C LYS A 135 29.12 -4.97 9.55
N GLU A 136 28.10 -5.28 10.34
CA GLU A 136 27.73 -6.62 10.76
C GLU A 136 26.30 -6.90 10.31
N LYS A 137 26.03 -8.16 9.98
CA LYS A 137 24.69 -8.58 9.60
C LYS A 137 23.91 -8.87 10.88
N LEU A 138 22.77 -8.20 11.03
CA LEU A 138 21.85 -8.47 12.13
C LEU A 138 21.17 -9.83 11.91
N PRO A 139 20.99 -10.67 12.94
CA PRO A 139 20.24 -11.93 12.81
C PRO A 139 18.74 -11.66 12.55
N ALA A 140 18.23 -10.55 13.07
CA ALA A 140 16.90 -10.04 12.80
C ALA A 140 16.91 -8.51 12.79
N ILE A 141 16.02 -7.91 12.00
CA ILE A 141 15.75 -6.47 11.98
C ILE A 141 14.54 -6.23 12.87
N THR A 142 14.71 -5.50 13.96
CA THR A 142 13.60 -5.00 14.77
C THR A 142 13.26 -3.57 14.36
N LEU A 143 11.98 -3.26 14.20
CA LEU A 143 11.43 -1.95 13.84
C LEU A 143 10.28 -1.58 14.77
N LEU A 144 10.25 -0.35 15.25
CA LEU A 144 9.09 0.21 15.96
C LEU A 144 9.04 1.73 15.76
N GLU A 145 7.85 2.29 15.94
CA GLU A 145 7.60 3.73 15.97
C GLU A 145 7.26 4.13 17.41
N GLU A 146 8.05 5.00 18.04
CA GLU A 146 7.85 5.37 19.45
C GLU A 146 6.66 6.31 19.66
N GLN A 147 6.42 7.19 18.70
CA GLN A 147 5.38 8.21 18.75
C GLN A 147 4.46 8.05 17.55
N ASN A 148 3.17 7.81 17.82
CA ASN A 148 2.13 7.98 16.82
C ASN A 148 1.77 9.46 16.81
N TYR A 149 1.75 10.07 15.64
CA TYR A 149 1.07 11.35 15.51
C TYR A 149 -0.43 11.03 15.47
N GLU A 150 -1.25 11.78 16.21
CA GLU A 150 -2.70 11.64 16.03
C GLU A 150 -2.99 11.86 14.54
N ASN A 151 -3.55 10.84 13.87
CA ASN A 151 -3.92 10.96 12.45
C ASN A 151 -5.05 11.97 12.21
N GLY A 152 -5.51 12.68 13.25
CA GLY A 152 -6.64 13.61 13.25
C GLY A 152 -7.98 12.95 12.98
N ARG A 153 -8.02 11.61 12.87
CA ARG A 153 -9.19 10.82 12.46
C ARG A 153 -9.67 9.87 13.55
N GLY A 154 -8.93 9.69 14.64
CA GLY A 154 -9.31 8.80 15.74
C GLY A 154 -9.34 7.32 15.34
N VAL A 155 -8.63 6.94 14.26
CA VAL A 155 -8.44 5.50 13.93
C VAL A 155 -7.44 4.93 14.93
N ASP A 156 -7.79 3.84 15.59
CA ASP A 156 -6.87 3.12 16.46
C ASP A 156 -5.81 2.40 15.61
N ILE A 157 -4.55 2.77 15.81
CA ILE A 157 -3.41 2.21 15.09
C ILE A 157 -2.57 1.44 16.12
N PRO A 158 -2.47 0.10 16.00
CA PRO A 158 -1.75 -0.72 16.97
C PRO A 158 -0.29 -0.28 17.15
N LYS A 159 0.13 -0.08 18.40
CA LYS A 159 1.53 0.17 18.77
C LYS A 159 2.29 -1.12 18.87
N LEU A 160 2.93 -1.50 17.77
CA LEU A 160 3.62 -2.77 17.62
C LEU A 160 5.11 -2.57 17.41
N MET A 161 5.87 -3.51 17.95
CA MET A 161 7.25 -3.77 17.58
C MET A 161 7.29 -4.95 16.64
N TYR A 162 7.98 -4.79 15.51
CA TYR A 162 8.06 -5.76 14.43
C TYR A 162 9.46 -6.36 14.38
N ASN A 163 9.56 -7.67 14.17
CA ASN A 163 10.83 -8.37 14.09
C ASN A 163 10.89 -9.23 12.82
N PHE A 164 11.90 -9.01 11.99
CA PHE A 164 12.08 -9.66 10.70
C PHE A 164 13.39 -10.47 10.67
N PRO A 165 13.33 -11.81 10.65
CA PRO A 165 14.53 -12.63 10.49
C PRO A 165 15.25 -12.32 9.18
N THR A 166 16.57 -12.10 9.21
CA THR A 166 17.32 -11.72 8.00
C THR A 166 17.68 -12.92 7.12
N GLY A 167 17.73 -14.13 7.68
CA GLY A 167 17.98 -15.38 6.95
C GLY A 167 19.27 -15.31 6.13
N GLU A 168 19.19 -15.58 4.82
CA GLU A 168 20.34 -15.43 3.90
C GLU A 168 20.50 -14.03 3.31
N TYR A 169 19.52 -13.15 3.48
CA TYR A 169 19.48 -11.84 2.83
C TYR A 169 20.47 -10.86 3.48
N ASN A 170 20.98 -9.91 2.71
CA ASN A 170 21.96 -8.91 3.17
C ASN A 170 21.70 -7.51 2.56
N ASP A 171 20.58 -7.34 1.87
CA ASP A 171 20.19 -6.10 1.22
C ASP A 171 18.67 -5.97 1.38
N PHE A 172 18.25 -4.88 2.03
CA PHE A 172 16.88 -4.72 2.50
C PHE A 172 16.34 -3.34 2.16
N ILE A 173 15.01 -3.28 2.06
CA ILE A 173 14.23 -2.08 1.95
C ILE A 173 13.16 -2.14 3.04
N VAL A 174 13.08 -1.08 3.83
CA VAL A 174 12.03 -0.87 4.82
C VAL A 174 11.10 0.21 4.26
N GLN A 175 9.86 -0.17 3.97
CA GLN A 175 8.80 0.74 3.56
C GLN A 175 7.93 1.05 4.78
N TYR A 176 7.88 2.32 5.17
CA TYR A 176 7.10 2.82 6.31
C TYR A 176 5.72 3.34 5.87
N MET A 177 4.70 3.02 6.67
CA MET A 177 3.30 3.40 6.45
C MET A 177 2.88 4.48 7.47
N LYS A 178 2.87 5.75 7.03
CA LYS A 178 2.44 6.89 7.84
C LYS A 178 1.02 6.76 8.38
N ASP A 179 0.78 7.33 9.55
CA ASP A 179 -0.52 7.38 10.23
C ASP A 179 -1.68 7.89 9.36
N SER A 180 -1.41 8.84 8.46
CA SER A 180 -2.42 9.40 7.55
C SER A 180 -2.92 8.44 6.46
N LEU A 181 -2.36 7.24 6.34
CA LEU A 181 -2.87 6.19 5.45
C LEU A 181 -4.00 5.36 6.09
N TYR A 182 -4.25 5.53 7.39
CA TYR A 182 -5.30 4.85 8.10
C TYR A 182 -6.58 5.70 8.10
N TYR A 183 -7.70 5.07 7.74
CA TYR A 183 -9.01 5.69 7.60
C TYR A 183 -10.07 4.90 8.37
N ASN A 184 -11.05 5.64 8.93
CA ASN A 184 -12.31 5.05 9.39
C ASN A 184 -13.20 4.71 8.20
N ASP A 185 -14.23 3.91 8.46
CA ASP A 185 -15.28 3.65 7.49
C ASP A 185 -15.96 4.96 7.05
N PHE A 186 -16.22 5.08 5.75
CA PHE A 186 -17.11 6.12 5.22
C PHE A 186 -18.53 5.58 5.25
N ILE A 187 -19.44 6.29 5.90
CA ILE A 187 -20.81 5.84 6.13
C ILE A 187 -21.79 6.75 5.39
N PHE A 188 -22.59 6.13 4.52
CA PHE A 188 -23.61 6.82 3.74
C PHE A 188 -24.98 6.19 3.95
N LYS A 189 -26.01 7.02 3.98
CA LYS A 189 -27.41 6.58 3.85
C LYS A 189 -27.78 6.48 2.37
N ILE A 190 -28.35 5.35 1.97
CA ILE A 190 -28.89 5.13 0.64
C ILE A 190 -30.29 5.74 0.57
N THR A 191 -30.47 6.73 -0.31
CA THR A 191 -31.74 7.44 -0.52
C THR A 191 -32.24 7.23 -1.95
N LYS A 192 -33.48 7.63 -2.24
CA LYS A 192 -34.01 7.61 -3.61
C LYS A 192 -33.24 8.55 -4.55
N GLN A 193 -32.58 9.57 -4.00
CA GLN A 193 -31.87 10.62 -4.73
C GLN A 193 -30.36 10.36 -4.85
N GLY A 194 -29.83 9.29 -4.24
CA GLY A 194 -28.40 8.99 -4.19
C GLY A 194 -27.92 8.66 -2.78
N LEU A 195 -26.68 8.99 -2.47
CA LEU A 195 -26.08 8.77 -1.16
C LEU A 195 -26.18 10.04 -0.31
N SER A 196 -26.37 9.94 1.00
CA SER A 196 -26.29 11.07 1.93
C SER A 196 -25.24 10.76 3.00
N GLU A 197 -24.34 11.69 3.28
CA GLU A 197 -23.40 11.56 4.39
C GLU A 197 -24.18 11.56 5.73
N MET A 198 -23.79 10.69 6.67
CA MET A 198 -24.49 10.56 7.96
C MET A 198 -23.89 11.41 9.09
N ASN A 199 -22.61 11.80 8.97
CA ASN A 199 -21.84 12.41 10.07
C ASN A 199 -21.83 13.94 10.07
N GLU A 200 -22.38 14.57 9.03
CA GLU A 200 -22.50 16.01 8.94
C GLU A 200 -23.97 16.36 8.88
N GLY A 201 -24.46 17.20 9.80
CA GLY A 201 -25.88 17.55 9.99
C GLY A 201 -26.61 18.19 8.81
N SER A 202 -26.09 18.07 7.58
CA SER A 202 -26.78 18.33 6.33
C SER A 202 -27.06 17.01 5.60
N GLU A 203 -28.32 16.58 5.57
CA GLU A 203 -28.83 15.48 4.72
C GLU A 203 -28.81 15.83 3.21
N LYS A 204 -27.83 16.61 2.74
CA LYS A 204 -27.75 16.94 1.32
C LYS A 204 -27.31 15.69 0.56
N PRO A 205 -28.15 15.14 -0.33
CA PRO A 205 -27.78 13.96 -1.07
C PRO A 205 -26.64 14.29 -2.04
N LEU A 206 -25.58 13.49 -1.98
CA LEU A 206 -24.57 13.36 -3.02
C LEU A 206 -25.25 12.87 -4.29
N LYS A 207 -25.28 13.73 -5.30
CA LYS A 207 -25.82 13.38 -6.60
C LYS A 207 -24.85 12.44 -7.31
N LYS A 208 -25.41 11.36 -7.86
CA LYS A 208 -24.70 10.47 -8.76
C LYS A 208 -24.26 11.26 -9.99
N SER A 209 -22.97 11.26 -10.29
CA SER A 209 -22.40 11.89 -11.47
C SER A 209 -22.89 11.17 -12.73
N SER A 210 -23.16 11.94 -13.80
CA SER A 210 -23.51 11.40 -15.11
C SER A 210 -22.26 10.84 -15.82
N GLN A 211 -21.75 9.70 -15.34
CA GLN A 211 -20.91 8.66 -15.97
C GLN A 211 -19.78 9.04 -16.97
N LYS A 212 -19.44 10.31 -17.19
CA LYS A 212 -18.47 10.77 -18.21
C LYS A 212 -17.33 11.64 -17.67
N GLU A 213 -17.29 11.90 -16.37
CA GLU A 213 -16.39 12.91 -15.78
C GLU A 213 -15.29 12.34 -14.87
N LEU A 214 -15.25 11.04 -14.62
CA LEU A 214 -14.14 10.39 -13.93
C LEU A 214 -13.79 9.14 -14.72
N SER A 215 -12.59 9.21 -15.30
CA SER A 215 -11.72 8.12 -15.78
C SER A 215 -12.38 7.03 -16.62
N ASP A 216 -11.85 6.82 -17.82
CA ASP A 216 -12.17 5.60 -18.56
C ASP A 216 -11.83 4.35 -17.72
N GLU A 217 -12.41 3.21 -18.07
CA GLU A 217 -12.19 1.94 -17.35
C GLU A 217 -10.68 1.61 -17.23
N LYS A 218 -9.88 2.07 -18.21
CA LYS A 218 -8.43 1.89 -18.24
C LYS A 218 -7.75 2.68 -17.12
N GLU A 219 -8.09 3.95 -16.91
CA GLU A 219 -7.53 4.78 -15.84
C GLU A 219 -7.95 4.29 -14.45
N LEU A 220 -9.21 3.84 -14.28
CA LEU A 220 -9.62 3.20 -13.02
C LEU A 220 -8.86 1.89 -12.75
N ASN A 221 -8.61 1.09 -13.79
CA ASN A 221 -7.80 -0.12 -13.66
C ASN A 221 -6.35 0.21 -13.33
N PHE A 222 -5.78 1.25 -13.95
CA PHE A 222 -4.44 1.74 -13.63
C PHE A 222 -4.34 2.17 -12.16
N LEU A 223 -5.24 3.03 -11.68
CA LEU A 223 -5.25 3.47 -10.28
C LEU A 223 -5.39 2.30 -9.30
N ASN A 224 -6.27 1.34 -9.60
CA ASN A 224 -6.40 0.12 -8.80
C ASN A 224 -5.10 -0.68 -8.72
N GLN A 225 -4.40 -0.84 -9.85
CA GLN A 225 -3.13 -1.54 -9.91
C GLN A 225 -2.01 -0.78 -9.20
N SER A 226 -1.94 0.54 -9.37
CA SER A 226 -0.97 1.39 -8.66
C SER A 226 -1.13 1.30 -7.15
N PHE A 227 -2.37 1.27 -6.64
CA PHE A 227 -2.63 1.04 -5.22
C PHE A 227 -2.07 -0.32 -4.78
N ASP A 228 -2.40 -1.40 -5.49
CA ASP A 228 -1.95 -2.74 -5.12
C ASP A 228 -0.42 -2.88 -5.18
N MET A 229 0.22 -2.24 -6.16
CA MET A 229 1.69 -2.18 -6.26
C MET A 229 2.32 -1.39 -5.12
N ALA A 230 1.70 -0.29 -4.67
CA ALA A 230 2.21 0.52 -3.57
C ALA A 230 2.09 -0.20 -2.21
N PHE A 231 0.94 -0.85 -1.93
CA PHE A 231 0.55 -1.35 -0.60
C PHE A 231 0.59 -2.87 -0.43
N ASP A 232 0.40 -3.64 -1.50
CA ASP A 232 0.16 -5.10 -1.44
C ASP A 232 1.16 -5.92 -2.26
N ALA A 233 2.26 -5.32 -2.69
CA ALA A 233 3.20 -6.02 -3.53
C ALA A 233 3.96 -7.12 -2.76
N ASP A 234 4.03 -8.32 -3.36
CA ASP A 234 4.86 -9.43 -2.85
C ASP A 234 6.35 -9.18 -3.07
N TYR A 235 6.70 -8.25 -3.96
CA TYR A 235 8.07 -7.84 -4.25
C TYR A 235 8.10 -6.41 -4.77
N LYS A 236 9.28 -5.78 -4.70
CA LYS A 236 9.55 -4.48 -5.34
C LYS A 236 10.62 -4.62 -6.42
N LEU A 237 10.46 -3.92 -7.53
CA LEU A 237 11.48 -3.78 -8.58
C LEU A 237 12.16 -2.43 -8.46
N VAL A 238 13.46 -2.48 -8.21
CA VAL A 238 14.22 -1.32 -7.75
C VAL A 238 15.50 -1.18 -8.56
N ASN A 239 15.76 0.00 -9.11
CA ASN A 239 17.06 0.29 -9.71
C ASN A 239 18.09 0.72 -8.65
N ASN A 240 19.34 0.98 -9.06
CA ASN A 240 20.39 1.34 -8.12
C ASN A 240 20.22 2.71 -7.45
N ALA A 241 19.43 3.60 -8.05
CA ALA A 241 19.02 4.88 -7.49
C ALA A 241 17.84 4.75 -6.50
N TYR A 242 17.43 3.52 -6.17
CA TYR A 242 16.29 3.21 -5.30
C TYR A 242 14.92 3.65 -5.84
N ASN A 243 14.80 3.92 -7.15
CA ASN A 243 13.50 4.09 -7.77
C ASN A 243 12.74 2.76 -7.74
N MET A 244 11.64 2.72 -6.98
CA MET A 244 10.65 1.65 -7.01
C MET A 244 9.71 1.94 -8.17
N ASN A 245 9.94 1.29 -9.32
CA ASN A 245 9.14 1.45 -10.55
C ASN A 245 7.69 0.91 -10.43
N ASP A 246 7.20 0.84 -9.20
CA ASP A 246 5.93 0.28 -8.78
C ASP A 246 5.00 1.39 -8.22
N ASP A 247 5.54 2.58 -7.93
CA ASP A 247 4.77 3.73 -7.43
C ASP A 247 4.45 4.68 -8.60
N MET A 248 3.26 4.51 -9.19
CA MET A 248 2.66 5.39 -10.22
C MET A 248 3.24 5.32 -11.65
N THR A 249 4.04 4.31 -11.97
CA THR A 249 4.46 3.98 -13.36
C THR A 249 3.72 2.76 -13.91
N GLU A 250 3.72 2.58 -15.24
CA GLU A 250 3.23 1.34 -15.84
C GLU A 250 4.02 0.14 -15.27
N LYS A 251 3.31 -0.94 -14.95
CA LYS A 251 3.91 -2.16 -14.41
C LYS A 251 5.03 -2.65 -15.34
N ILE A 252 6.23 -2.85 -14.80
CA ILE A 252 7.33 -3.43 -15.54
C ILE A 252 7.05 -4.91 -15.83
N ASP A 253 7.08 -5.29 -17.11
CA ASP A 253 7.02 -6.68 -17.52
C ASP A 253 8.40 -7.33 -17.47
N LEU A 254 8.65 -8.12 -16.42
CA LEU A 254 9.89 -8.90 -16.26
C LEU A 254 10.12 -9.93 -17.38
N ALA A 255 9.11 -10.30 -18.18
CA ALA A 255 9.31 -11.16 -19.34
C ALA A 255 10.18 -10.49 -20.42
N SER A 256 10.26 -9.16 -20.43
CA SER A 256 11.17 -8.40 -21.29
C SER A 256 12.62 -8.36 -20.78
N TYR A 257 12.90 -8.89 -19.58
CA TYR A 257 14.23 -8.88 -18.96
C TYR A 257 14.86 -10.27 -18.93
N LYS A 258 16.20 -10.30 -18.94
CA LYS A 258 16.99 -11.51 -18.71
C LYS A 258 17.53 -11.51 -17.28
N TYR A 259 17.29 -12.59 -16.55
CA TYR A 259 17.80 -12.75 -15.19
C TYR A 259 19.29 -13.14 -15.16
N ASP A 260 20.12 -12.31 -14.52
CA ASP A 260 21.52 -12.59 -14.18
C ASP A 260 21.59 -13.21 -12.77
N LYS A 261 21.78 -14.54 -12.73
CA LYS A 261 21.91 -15.31 -11.49
C LYS A 261 23.14 -14.94 -10.66
N GLN A 262 24.24 -14.51 -11.29
CA GLN A 262 25.49 -14.23 -10.57
C GLN A 262 25.38 -12.94 -9.76
N ARG A 263 24.63 -11.96 -10.27
CA ARG A 263 24.39 -10.67 -9.63
C ARG A 263 23.04 -10.59 -8.91
N ASN A 264 22.16 -11.56 -9.15
CA ASN A 264 20.78 -11.60 -8.67
C ASN A 264 19.99 -10.34 -9.12
N VAL A 265 20.04 -10.03 -10.42
CA VAL A 265 19.38 -8.86 -11.02
C VAL A 265 18.72 -9.23 -12.35
N TYR A 266 17.76 -8.43 -12.79
CA TYR A 266 17.14 -8.48 -14.11
C TYR A 266 17.80 -7.43 -15.00
N VAL A 267 18.14 -7.82 -16.22
CA VAL A 267 18.89 -7.00 -17.18
C VAL A 267 18.11 -6.86 -18.47
N ASN A 268 17.98 -5.64 -18.98
CA ASN A 268 17.35 -5.37 -20.27
C ASN A 268 18.22 -5.95 -21.40
N PRO A 269 17.75 -6.96 -22.15
CA PRO A 269 18.53 -7.60 -23.21
C PRO A 269 18.73 -6.72 -24.43
N ALA A 270 17.97 -5.63 -24.57
CA ALA A 270 18.13 -4.68 -25.67
C ALA A 270 19.41 -3.83 -25.53
N VAL A 271 19.98 -3.75 -24.32
CA VAL A 271 21.20 -2.98 -24.04
C VAL A 271 22.43 -3.89 -24.15
N PRO A 272 23.43 -3.55 -24.98
CA PRO A 272 24.67 -4.32 -25.05
C PRO A 272 25.38 -4.38 -23.70
N VAL A 273 26.06 -5.50 -23.39
CA VAL A 273 26.72 -5.72 -22.09
C VAL A 273 27.67 -4.58 -21.69
N LYS A 274 28.38 -3.98 -22.66
CA LYS A 274 29.30 -2.85 -22.42
C LYS A 274 28.59 -1.53 -22.05
N GLY A 275 27.32 -1.40 -22.39
CA GLY A 275 26.48 -0.24 -22.06
C GLY A 275 25.73 -0.37 -20.73
N LEU A 276 25.74 -1.55 -20.10
CA LEU A 276 25.06 -1.76 -18.83
C LEU A 276 25.84 -1.12 -17.67
N ASN A 277 25.18 -0.21 -16.96
CA ASN A 277 25.67 0.37 -15.72
C ASN A 277 25.01 -0.25 -14.48
N TYR A 278 25.69 -1.21 -13.87
CA TYR A 278 25.26 -1.86 -12.62
C TYR A 278 25.39 -0.98 -11.37
N LYS A 279 25.75 0.30 -11.50
CA LYS A 279 25.89 1.25 -10.40
C LYS A 279 25.32 2.63 -10.76
N SER A 280 24.44 2.71 -11.76
CA SER A 280 23.82 3.96 -12.16
C SER A 280 23.08 4.61 -10.99
N ASP A 281 23.32 5.90 -10.78
CA ASP A 281 22.57 6.77 -9.87
C ASP A 281 21.43 7.52 -10.57
N ASP A 282 21.28 7.33 -11.88
CA ASP A 282 20.14 7.85 -12.64
C ASP A 282 18.84 7.17 -12.18
N PHE A 283 17.94 7.99 -11.65
CA PHE A 283 16.62 7.60 -11.14
C PHE A 283 15.76 6.89 -12.18
N HIS A 284 15.95 7.16 -13.47
CA HIS A 284 15.19 6.56 -14.57
C HIS A 284 15.91 5.40 -15.25
N TYR A 285 17.10 5.01 -14.77
CA TYR A 285 17.87 3.91 -15.35
C TYR A 285 17.26 2.56 -14.97
N ASN A 286 16.46 1.99 -15.86
CA ASN A 286 15.72 0.75 -15.64
C ASN A 286 16.33 -0.46 -16.35
N ASP A 287 17.48 -0.34 -17.01
CA ASP A 287 18.12 -1.46 -17.71
C ASP A 287 18.70 -2.52 -16.76
N VAL A 288 18.84 -2.20 -15.47
CA VAL A 288 19.23 -3.13 -14.42
C VAL A 288 18.27 -2.97 -13.23
N LEU A 289 17.49 -4.01 -12.95
CA LEU A 289 16.51 -4.03 -11.89
C LEU A 289 16.84 -5.10 -10.85
N MET A 290 16.78 -4.71 -9.58
CA MET A 290 16.87 -5.59 -8.42
C MET A 290 15.46 -5.95 -7.98
N LYS A 291 15.20 -7.24 -7.78
CA LYS A 291 13.97 -7.72 -7.16
C LYS A 291 14.20 -7.93 -5.68
N PHE A 292 13.40 -7.26 -4.85
CA PHE A 292 13.36 -7.46 -3.40
C PHE A 292 12.05 -8.13 -3.03
N ASP A 293 12.12 -9.32 -2.43
CA ASP A 293 10.95 -10.10 -2.01
C ASP A 293 10.47 -9.64 -0.64
N LYS A 294 9.16 -9.50 -0.47
CA LYS A 294 8.56 -9.18 0.83
C LYS A 294 8.85 -10.33 1.79
N ILE A 295 9.43 -10.01 2.95
CA ILE A 295 9.69 -10.99 4.01
C ILE A 295 8.68 -10.82 5.14
N THR A 296 8.26 -11.95 5.72
CA THR A 296 7.35 -11.96 6.85
C THR A 296 8.13 -11.85 8.16
N GLY A 297 7.61 -11.03 9.08
CA GLY A 297 8.10 -10.92 10.43
C GLY A 297 7.06 -11.39 11.45
N THR A 298 7.40 -11.23 12.72
CA THR A 298 6.45 -11.28 13.82
C THR A 298 6.22 -9.88 14.38
N SER A 299 5.08 -9.67 15.02
CA SER A 299 4.79 -8.43 15.73
C SER A 299 4.36 -8.73 17.16
N GLN A 300 4.76 -7.87 18.09
CA GLN A 300 4.29 -7.91 19.46
C GLN A 300 3.95 -6.50 19.95
N ALA A 301 3.20 -6.40 21.05
CA ALA A 301 2.97 -5.13 21.71
C ALA A 301 4.32 -4.46 22.02
N GLN A 302 4.40 -3.16 21.76
CA GLN A 302 5.62 -2.41 22.00
C GLN A 302 6.01 -2.47 23.49
N VAL A 303 7.30 -2.66 23.74
CA VAL A 303 7.90 -2.66 25.07
C VAL A 303 8.96 -1.56 25.16
N ALA A 304 9.33 -1.17 26.37
CA ALA A 304 10.46 -0.27 26.56
C ALA A 304 11.75 -0.90 25.99
N VAL A 305 12.50 -0.13 25.20
CA VAL A 305 13.76 -0.57 24.60
C VAL A 305 14.92 0.29 25.08
N LYS A 306 16.10 -0.32 25.18
CA LYS A 306 17.33 0.41 25.46
C LYS A 306 17.85 1.01 24.16
N LYS A 307 17.86 2.33 24.09
CA LYS A 307 18.32 3.08 22.91
C LYS A 307 19.82 3.36 22.99
N LEU A 308 20.53 3.08 21.90
CA LEU A 308 21.86 3.64 21.71
C LEU A 308 21.72 5.14 21.40
N SER A 309 22.66 5.93 21.91
CA SER A 309 22.63 7.40 21.76
C SER A 309 22.87 7.88 20.33
N LYS A 310 23.50 7.05 19.49
CA LYS A 310 23.83 7.42 18.11
C LYS A 310 22.72 6.98 17.16
N PRO A 311 22.11 7.90 16.39
CA PRO A 311 21.16 7.54 15.34
C PRO A 311 21.88 6.89 14.14
N LEU A 312 21.12 6.21 13.26
CA LEU A 312 21.67 5.66 12.02
C LEU A 312 22.07 6.75 11.02
N PHE A 313 21.25 7.79 10.91
CA PHE A 313 21.47 8.95 10.05
C PHE A 313 21.59 10.22 10.91
N VAL A 314 22.55 11.07 10.55
CA VAL A 314 22.72 12.39 11.16
C VAL A 314 22.46 13.43 10.07
N ALA A 315 21.33 14.12 10.17
CA ALA A 315 20.95 15.24 9.32
C ALA A 315 21.41 16.55 9.98
N ASN A 316 22.31 17.27 9.32
CA ASN A 316 22.78 18.58 9.74
C ASN A 316 22.08 19.65 8.90
N CYS A 317 20.93 20.11 9.37
CA CYS A 317 20.14 21.11 8.68
C CYS A 317 20.70 22.49 9.02
N ASN A 318 21.48 23.06 8.09
CA ASN A 318 21.84 24.47 8.18
C ASN A 318 20.55 25.27 7.98
N ASN A 319 20.08 25.94 9.04
CA ASN A 319 18.99 26.90 8.95
C ASN A 319 19.31 28.06 8.01
#